data_AF-A0A2X3D8G5-F1
#
_entry.id   AF-A0A2X3D8G5-F1
#
_cell.length_a   1.000
_cell.length_b   1.000
_cell.length_c   1.000
_cell.angle_alpha   90.00
_cell.angle_beta   90.00
_cell.angle_gamma   90.00
#
_symmetry.space_group_name_H-M   'P 1'
#
loop_
_entity.id
_entity.type
_entity.pdbx_description
1 polymer ?
#
loop_
_entity_poly.entity_id
_entity_poly.type
_entity_poly.pdbx_seq_one_letter_code
_entity_poly.pdbx_strand_id
1 'polypeptide(L)'
;MQKSRSHWTHREPRQISKWLLRTMIALIALCLLAQLSGCSNTRTVYVKAPAVPLPANLTADTPQPAIPDSLTWGQSLDLNVSLLLALGQCNRDKADIRQADKQRASQ
;
A
#
# COMPACT_ATOMS: atom_id res chain seq x y z
N MET A 1 -60.98 56.15 23.86
CA MET A 1 -60.20 54.88 23.82
C MET A 1 -58.72 55.20 24.00
N GLN A 2 -58.18 55.10 25.22
CA GLN A 2 -56.76 55.33 25.48
C GLN A 2 -55.98 54.02 25.36
N LYS A 3 -55.03 53.99 24.41
CA LYS A 3 -54.16 52.86 24.11
C LYS A 3 -53.01 52.84 25.15
N SER A 4 -53.06 51.90 26.09
CA SER A 4 -51.94 51.63 27.00
C SER A 4 -50.75 51.10 26.18
N ARG A 5 -49.68 51.89 26.07
CA ARG A 5 -48.40 51.43 25.52
C ARG A 5 -47.57 50.89 26.69
N SER A 6 -47.44 49.57 26.76
CA SER A 6 -46.52 48.92 27.70
C SER A 6 -45.09 49.29 27.31
N HIS A 7 -44.48 50.13 28.12
CA HIS A 7 -43.09 50.54 28.01
C HIS A 7 -42.20 49.33 28.37
N TRP A 8 -41.61 48.71 27.35
CA TRP A 8 -40.62 47.64 27.53
C TRP A 8 -39.35 48.26 28.10
N THR A 9 -39.07 48.04 29.38
CA THR A 9 -37.78 48.40 29.95
C THR A 9 -36.73 47.44 29.41
N HIS A 10 -35.74 47.98 28.73
CA HIS A 10 -34.53 47.27 28.35
C HIS A 10 -33.92 46.69 29.63
N ARG A 11 -34.09 45.39 29.84
CA ARG A 11 -33.61 44.70 31.03
C ARG A 11 -32.09 44.62 30.92
N GLU A 12 -31.41 45.48 31.65
CA GLU A 12 -29.94 45.49 31.72
C GLU A 12 -29.43 44.06 31.98
N PRO A 13 -28.53 43.55 31.13
CA PRO A 13 -27.99 42.21 31.31
C PRO A 13 -27.29 42.16 32.67
N ARG A 14 -27.88 41.39 33.59
CA ARG A 14 -27.34 41.14 34.93
C ARG A 14 -25.89 40.67 34.77
N GLN A 15 -24.98 41.16 35.59
CA GLN A 15 -23.54 40.80 35.54
C GLN A 15 -23.30 39.28 35.48
N ILE A 16 -24.18 38.51 36.12
CA ILE A 16 -24.23 37.04 36.11
C ILE A 16 -24.43 36.48 34.69
N SER A 17 -25.32 37.08 33.88
CA SER A 17 -25.56 36.68 32.49
C SER A 17 -24.35 36.97 31.60
N LYS A 18 -23.64 38.08 31.83
CA LYS A 18 -22.39 38.39 31.11
C LYS A 18 -21.28 37.40 31.45
N TRP A 19 -21.18 37.00 32.71
CA TRP A 19 -20.25 35.96 33.16
C TRP A 19 -20.54 34.61 32.52
N LEU A 20 -21.80 34.18 32.51
CA LEU A 20 -22.23 32.92 31.88
C LEU A 20 -21.92 32.91 30.38
N LEU A 21 -22.20 34.00 29.66
CA LEU A 21 -21.88 34.11 28.24
C LEU A 21 -20.37 33.99 27.97
N ARG A 22 -19.54 34.67 28.78
CA ARG A 22 -18.08 34.58 28.69
C ARG A 22 -17.57 33.17 28.97
N THR A 23 -18.14 32.47 29.96
CA THR A 23 -17.77 31.09 30.25
C THR A 23 -18.14 30.14 29.12
N MET A 24 -19.29 30.31 28.47
CA MET A 24 -19.66 29.49 27.30
C MET A 24 -18.72 29.71 26.13
N ILE A 25 -18.37 30.96 25.83
CA ILE A 25 -17.41 31.29 24.75
C ILE A 25 -16.05 30.66 25.05
N ALA A 26 -15.58 30.74 26.30
CA ALA A 26 -14.31 30.13 26.70
C ALA A 26 -14.33 28.60 26.57
N LEU A 27 -15.41 27.94 27.00
CA LEU A 27 -15.57 26.48 26.88
C LEU A 27 -15.62 26.04 25.41
N ILE A 28 -16.32 26.79 24.55
CA ILE A 28 -16.40 26.52 23.12
C ILE A 28 -15.02 26.70 22.47
N ALA A 29 -14.32 27.81 22.78
CA ALA A 29 -12.98 28.05 22.27
C ALA A 29 -11.98 26.97 22.69
N LEU A 30 -12.05 26.52 23.95
CA LEU A 30 -11.22 25.42 24.47
C LEU A 30 -11.52 24.10 23.75
N CYS A 31 -12.79 23.80 23.52
CA CYS A 31 -13.22 22.60 22.80
C CYS A 31 -12.75 22.60 21.34
N LEU A 32 -12.83 23.74 20.65
CA LEU A 32 -12.34 23.90 19.28
C LEU A 32 -10.81 23.77 19.20
N LEU A 33 -10.07 24.32 20.17
CA LEU A 33 -8.62 24.13 20.29
C LEU A 33 -8.24 22.66 20.49
N ALA A 34 -9.00 21.93 21.30
CA ALA A 34 -8.79 20.50 21.51
C ALA A 34 -9.13 19.65 20.27
N GLN A 35 -10.03 20.09 19.40
CA GLN A 35 -10.33 19.42 18.13
C GLN A 35 -9.23 19.63 17.09
N LEU A 36 -8.53 20.78 17.11
CA LEU A 36 -7.43 21.09 16.20
C LEU A 36 -6.15 20.28 16.49
N SER A 37 -6.00 19.74 17.69
CA SER A 37 -4.90 18.80 18.02
C SER A 37 -5.19 17.35 17.59
N GLY A 38 -6.38 17.08 17.05
CA GLY A 38 -6.76 15.81 16.43
C GLY A 38 -6.21 15.64 15.01
N CYS A 39 -4.97 16.05 14.74
CA CYS A 39 -4.28 15.70 13.50
C CYS A 39 -3.60 14.35 13.70
N SER A 40 -3.99 13.35 12.90
CA SER A 40 -3.48 11.99 12.97
C SER A 40 -1.95 11.97 13.00
N ASN A 41 -1.35 11.65 14.15
CA ASN A 41 0.11 11.49 14.29
C ASN A 41 0.56 10.07 13.89
N THR A 42 -0.19 9.44 12.97
CA THR A 42 0.19 8.16 12.39
C THR A 42 1.34 8.40 11.44
N ARG A 43 2.56 8.09 11.87
CA ARG A 43 3.74 8.06 11.01
C ARG A 43 3.48 7.11 9.85
N THR A 44 3.36 7.63 8.64
CA THR A 44 3.31 6.81 7.42
C THR A 44 4.68 6.18 7.23
N VAL A 45 4.81 4.90 7.59
CA VAL A 45 6.00 4.12 7.32
C VAL A 45 5.89 3.60 5.89
N TYR A 46 6.67 4.20 4.99
CA TYR A 46 6.83 3.66 3.65
C TYR A 46 7.66 2.38 3.74
N VAL A 47 7.01 1.25 3.53
CA VAL A 47 7.66 -0.04 3.31
C VAL A 47 7.78 -0.29 1.82
N LYS A 48 8.86 -0.96 1.41
CA LYS A 48 9.00 -1.41 0.03
C LYS A 48 7.85 -2.35 -0.29
N ALA A 49 7.23 -2.15 -1.45
CA ALA A 49 6.22 -3.07 -1.95
C ALA A 49 6.82 -4.48 -2.06
N PRO A 50 6.08 -5.54 -1.70
CA PRO A 50 6.53 -6.91 -1.89
C PRO A 50 6.82 -7.16 -3.37
N ALA A 51 7.96 -7.78 -3.68
CA ALA A 51 8.26 -8.19 -5.05
C ALA A 51 7.24 -9.25 -5.49
N VAL A 52 6.59 -9.03 -6.63
CA VAL A 52 5.71 -10.04 -7.25
C VAL A 52 6.55 -11.28 -7.54
N PRO A 53 6.19 -12.49 -7.10
CA PRO A 53 7.00 -13.69 -7.31
C PRO A 53 7.17 -14.01 -8.79
N LEU A 54 8.28 -14.67 -9.14
CA LEU A 54 8.47 -15.16 -10.51
C LEU A 54 7.43 -16.26 -10.82
N PRO A 55 7.01 -16.39 -12.08
CA PRO A 55 6.30 -17.58 -12.56
C PRO A 55 7.03 -18.87 -12.15
N ALA A 56 6.30 -19.83 -11.59
CA ALA A 56 6.89 -21.06 -11.05
C ALA A 56 7.64 -21.88 -12.10
N ASN A 57 7.25 -21.79 -13.37
CA ASN A 57 7.91 -22.46 -14.49
C ASN A 57 9.34 -21.97 -14.72
N LEU A 58 9.65 -20.69 -14.46
CA LEU A 58 10.99 -20.13 -14.64
C LEU A 58 11.97 -20.60 -13.54
N THR A 59 11.44 -20.95 -12.37
CA THR A 59 12.23 -21.44 -11.24
C THR A 59 12.18 -22.95 -11.07
N ALA A 60 11.44 -23.65 -11.91
CA ALA A 60 11.40 -25.11 -11.90
C ALA A 60 12.73 -25.69 -12.39
N ASP A 61 13.08 -26.87 -11.88
CA ASP A 61 14.28 -27.58 -12.34
C ASP A 61 14.16 -27.94 -13.83
N THR A 62 15.25 -27.75 -14.57
CA THR A 62 15.31 -28.19 -15.96
C THR A 62 15.30 -29.72 -16.00
N PRO A 63 14.35 -30.36 -16.71
CA PRO A 63 14.27 -31.82 -16.74
C PRO A 63 15.52 -32.40 -17.40
N GLN A 64 16.16 -33.34 -16.71
CA GLN A 64 17.30 -34.06 -17.24
C GLN A 64 16.82 -35.15 -18.21
N PRO A 65 17.34 -35.21 -19.46
CA PRO A 65 17.01 -36.30 -20.35
C PRO A 65 17.54 -37.63 -19.80
N ALA A 66 16.78 -38.70 -19.99
CA ALA A 66 17.16 -40.03 -19.52
C ALA A 66 18.44 -40.51 -20.24
N ILE A 67 19.40 -41.01 -19.47
CA ILE A 67 20.64 -41.58 -19.99
C ILE A 67 20.49 -43.11 -19.97
N PRO A 68 20.49 -43.78 -21.13
CA PRO A 68 20.43 -45.25 -21.20
C PRO A 68 21.72 -45.91 -20.68
N ASP A 69 21.60 -47.08 -20.05
CA ASP A 69 22.76 -47.88 -19.59
C ASP A 69 23.66 -48.36 -20.74
N SER A 70 23.06 -48.65 -21.90
CA SER A 70 23.78 -48.97 -23.13
C SER A 70 23.33 -48.04 -24.25
N LEU A 71 24.29 -47.44 -24.94
CA LEU A 71 24.03 -46.43 -25.95
C LEU A 71 24.54 -46.90 -27.32
N THR A 72 23.63 -47.01 -28.30
CA THR A 72 24.06 -47.08 -29.70
C THR A 72 24.56 -45.71 -30.17
N TRP A 73 25.34 -45.67 -31.23
CA TRP A 73 25.82 -44.40 -31.78
C TRP A 73 24.67 -43.45 -32.17
N GLY A 74 23.58 -43.96 -32.77
CA GLY A 74 22.40 -43.16 -33.09
C GLY A 74 21.73 -42.57 -31.84
N GLN A 75 21.52 -43.37 -30.81
CA GLN A 75 20.96 -42.91 -29.54
C GLN A 75 21.84 -41.87 -28.85
N SER A 76 23.16 -41.94 -29.04
CA SER A 76 24.08 -40.91 -28.53
C SER A 76 23.85 -39.56 -29.18
N LEU A 77 23.52 -39.53 -30.47
CA LEU A 77 23.22 -38.30 -31.19
C LEU A 77 21.88 -37.72 -30.68
N ASP A 78 20.86 -38.55 -30.53
CA ASP A 78 19.55 -38.12 -30.01
C ASP A 78 19.63 -37.58 -28.58
N LEU A 79 20.46 -38.19 -27.73
CA LEU A 79 20.74 -37.70 -26.38
C LEU A 79 21.41 -36.32 -26.42
N ASN A 80 22.40 -36.11 -27.31
CA ASN A 80 23.05 -34.81 -27.48
C ASN A 80 22.05 -33.73 -27.91
N VAL A 81 21.14 -34.04 -28.84
CA VAL A 81 20.08 -33.10 -29.24
C VAL A 81 19.19 -32.74 -28.05
N SER A 82 18.76 -33.75 -27.27
CA SER A 82 17.91 -33.54 -26.09
C SER A 82 18.59 -32.67 -25.04
N LEU A 83 19.89 -32.89 -24.80
CA LEU A 83 20.70 -32.07 -23.88
C LEU A 83 20.84 -30.63 -24.36
N LEU A 84 21.11 -30.41 -25.65
CA LEU A 84 21.22 -29.07 -26.22
C LEU A 84 19.89 -28.30 -26.17
N LEU A 85 18.76 -28.99 -26.38
CA LEU A 85 17.43 -28.40 -26.22
C LEU A 85 17.15 -27.99 -24.78
N ALA A 86 17.42 -28.88 -23.81
CA ALA A 86 17.26 -28.57 -22.38
C ALA A 86 18.13 -27.38 -21.96
N LEU A 87 19.39 -27.33 -22.41
CA LEU A 87 20.30 -26.22 -22.17
C LEU A 87 19.80 -24.91 -22.81
N GLY A 88 19.30 -24.99 -24.05
CA GLY A 88 18.70 -23.85 -24.75
C GLY A 88 17.50 -23.27 -24.01
N GLN A 89 16.63 -24.13 -23.51
CA GLN A 89 15.47 -23.74 -22.70
C GLN A 89 15.92 -23.09 -21.39
N CYS A 90 16.84 -23.72 -20.64
CA CYS A 90 17.39 -23.17 -19.40
C CYS A 90 18.02 -21.77 -19.61
N ASN A 91 18.72 -21.56 -20.73
CA ASN A 91 19.29 -20.27 -21.06
C ASN A 91 18.21 -19.21 -21.36
N ARG A 92 17.10 -19.59 -21.99
CA ARG A 92 15.94 -18.71 -22.19
C ARG A 92 15.29 -18.36 -20.86
N ASP A 93 15.01 -19.34 -20.01
CA ASP A 93 14.38 -19.10 -18.70
C ASP A 93 15.23 -18.14 -17.86
N LYS A 94 16.57 -18.31 -17.87
CA LYS A 94 17.51 -17.40 -17.21
C LYS A 94 17.45 -15.98 -17.78
N ALA A 95 17.25 -15.82 -19.08
CA ALA A 95 17.08 -14.50 -19.70
C ALA A 95 15.77 -13.84 -19.27
N ASP A 96 14.68 -14.59 -19.20
CA ASP A 96 13.37 -14.11 -18.76
C ASP A 96 13.38 -13.69 -17.29
N ILE A 97 14.05 -14.45 -16.42
CA ILE A 97 14.28 -14.08 -15.01
C ILE A 97 15.03 -12.75 -14.90
N ARG A 98 16.13 -12.59 -15.65
CA ARG A 98 16.91 -11.34 -15.67
C ARG A 98 16.07 -10.16 -16.16
N GLN A 99 15.18 -10.38 -17.12
CA GLN A 99 14.27 -9.35 -17.63
C GLN A 99 13.25 -8.94 -16.55
N ALA A 100 12.66 -9.91 -15.84
CA ALA A 100 11.74 -9.65 -14.74
C ALA A 100 12.43 -8.88 -13.59
N ASP A 101 13.66 -9.24 -13.25
CA ASP A 101 14.42 -8.53 -12.21
C ASP A 101 14.78 -7.09 -12.63
N LYS A 102 15.09 -6.85 -13.90
CA LYS A 102 15.27 -5.48 -14.43
C LYS A 102 13.99 -4.65 -14.30
N GLN A 103 12.83 -5.24 -14.63
CA GLN A 103 11.54 -4.56 -14.49
C GLN A 103 11.26 -4.19 -13.03
N ARG A 104 11.53 -5.11 -12.08
CA ARG A 104 11.41 -4.82 -10.64
C ARG A 104 12.35 -3.72 -10.17
N ALA A 105 13.58 -3.68 -10.69
CA ALA A 105 14.54 -2.63 -10.33
C ALA A 105 14.15 -1.23 -10.87
N SER A 106 13.30 -1.16 -11.89
CA SER A 106 12.79 0.09 -12.46
C SER A 106 11.50 0.63 -11.81
N GLN A 107 10.90 -0.13 -10.89
CA GLN A 107 9.73 0.27 -10.08
C GLN A 107 10.17 0.92 -8.77
#